data_AF-A0A1A9W311-F1
#
_entry.id   AF-A0A1A9W311-F1
#
_cell.length_a   1.000
_cell.length_b   1.000
_cell.length_c   1.000
_cell.angle_alpha   90.00
_cell.angle_beta   90.00
_cell.angle_gamma   90.00
#
_symmetry.space_group_name_H-M   'P 1'
#
loop_
_entity.id
_entity.type
_entity.pdbx_description
1 polymer ?
#
loop_
_entity_poly.entity_id
_entity_poly.type
_entity_poly.pdbx_seq_one_letter_code
_entity_poly.pdbx_strand_id
1 'polypeptide(L)'
;ANLFNDQTHKIDANAFHSRTHLDNGFKFDRVGGGLGYEHARGHGASLTGSRIPQLDMNTLGLTGKANLWSSPNRATTLDLTGGVSKHFGGPFNGQTNKNIGLGLNSRF
;
A
#
# COMPACT_ATOMS: atom_id res chain seq x y z
N ALA A 1 5.15 12.19 -6.01
CA ALA A 1 5.47 13.54 -5.51
C ALA A 1 5.78 13.44 -4.04
N ASN A 2 6.92 13.96 -3.61
CA ASN A 2 7.24 14.11 -2.18
C ASN A 2 6.51 15.37 -1.69
N LEU A 3 5.60 15.20 -0.74
CA LEU A 3 4.79 16.29 -0.20
C LEU A 3 5.42 16.91 1.04
N PHE A 4 6.13 16.12 1.84
CA PHE A 4 6.81 16.57 3.05
C PHE A 4 7.92 15.59 3.43
N ASN A 5 9.09 16.11 3.82
CA ASN A 5 10.19 15.28 4.32
C ASN A 5 11.12 16.10 5.21
N ASP A 6 11.17 15.79 6.50
CA ASP A 6 12.06 16.41 7.48
C ASP A 6 13.11 15.44 8.06
N GLN A 7 13.40 14.34 7.33
CA GLN A 7 14.24 13.21 7.75
C GLN A 7 13.65 12.33 8.86
N THR A 8 12.67 12.82 9.64
CA THR A 8 11.98 12.05 10.68
C THR A 8 10.62 11.56 10.20
N HIS A 9 9.91 12.40 9.47
CA HIS A 9 8.58 12.22 8.92
C HIS A 9 8.67 12.43 7.41
N LYS A 10 8.11 11.50 6.66
CA LYS A 10 8.07 11.56 5.20
C LYS A 10 6.65 11.30 4.73
N ILE A 11 6.11 12.20 3.90
CA ILE A 11 4.79 12.08 3.28
C ILE A 11 4.99 12.12 1.77
N ASP A 12 4.54 11.06 1.10
CA ASP A 12 4.60 10.93 -0.34
C ASP A 12 3.21 10.73 -0.92
N ALA A 13 2.98 11.32 -2.08
CA ALA A 13 1.84 11.01 -2.94
C ALA A 13 2.33 10.26 -4.17
N ASN A 14 1.60 9.21 -4.55
CA ASN A 14 1.83 8.49 -5.79
C ASN A 14 0.55 8.45 -6.62
N ALA A 15 0.71 8.46 -7.94
CA ALA A 15 -0.35 8.18 -8.90
C ALA A 15 0.21 7.19 -9.91
N PHE A 16 -0.65 6.28 -10.38
CA PHE A 16 -0.26 5.27 -11.34
C PHE A 16 -1.39 5.02 -12.33
N HIS A 17 -0.99 4.58 -13.52
CA HIS A 17 -1.86 4.05 -14.53
C HIS A 17 -1.24 2.75 -15.02
N SER A 18 -1.91 1.64 -14.76
CA SER A 18 -1.50 0.31 -15.18
C SER A 18 -2.43 -0.19 -16.26
N ARG A 19 -1.86 -0.86 -17.26
CA ARG A 19 -2.62 -1.53 -18.32
C ARG A 19 -2.31 -3.01 -18.25
N THR A 20 -3.30 -3.82 -17.97
CA THR A 20 -3.14 -5.27 -17.87
C THR A 20 -3.72 -5.91 -19.12
N HIS A 21 -2.90 -6.74 -19.78
CA HIS A 21 -3.33 -7.62 -20.85
C HIS A 21 -3.30 -9.04 -20.33
N LEU A 22 -4.46 -9.71 -20.35
CA LEU A 22 -4.56 -11.13 -20.06
C LEU A 22 -4.44 -11.93 -21.35
N ASP A 23 -3.86 -13.12 -21.25
CA ASP A 23 -3.66 -14.01 -22.41
C ASP A 23 -4.96 -14.45 -23.07
N ASN A 24 -6.10 -14.32 -22.37
CA ASN A 24 -7.44 -14.55 -22.90
C ASN A 24 -7.97 -13.36 -23.75
N GLY A 25 -7.16 -12.34 -24.01
CA GLY A 25 -7.52 -11.15 -24.78
C GLY A 25 -8.19 -10.04 -23.96
N PHE A 26 -8.58 -10.29 -22.71
CA PHE A 26 -9.18 -9.26 -21.85
C PHE A 26 -8.15 -8.19 -21.49
N LYS A 27 -8.51 -6.93 -21.71
CA LYS A 27 -7.69 -5.76 -21.39
C LYS A 27 -8.44 -4.91 -20.38
N PHE A 28 -7.78 -4.56 -19.30
CA PHE A 28 -8.33 -3.60 -18.34
C PHE A 28 -7.26 -2.61 -17.90
N ASP A 29 -7.69 -1.37 -17.71
CA ASP A 29 -6.86 -0.32 -17.19
C ASP A 29 -7.17 -0.13 -15.72
N ARG A 30 -6.12 0.07 -14.93
CA ARG A 30 -6.22 0.40 -13.51
C ARG A 30 -5.55 1.74 -13.29
N VAL A 31 -6.34 2.74 -12.97
CA VAL A 31 -5.84 4.04 -12.54
C VAL A 31 -5.95 4.14 -11.04
N GLY A 32 -5.00 4.81 -10.40
CA GLY A 32 -5.07 4.98 -8.97
C GLY A 32 -3.98 5.88 -8.44
N GLY A 33 -3.95 5.99 -7.13
CA GLY A 33 -2.94 6.71 -6.41
C GLY A 33 -2.96 6.35 -4.94
N GLY A 34 -2.06 6.97 -4.20
CA GLY A 34 -1.95 6.78 -2.78
C GLY A 34 -1.24 7.93 -2.11
N LEU A 35 -1.42 7.96 -0.80
CA LEU A 35 -0.68 8.80 0.13
C LEU A 35 0.00 7.86 1.11
N GLY A 36 1.31 7.99 1.25
CA GLY A 36 2.13 7.26 2.20
C GLY A 36 2.68 8.22 3.25
N TYR A 37 2.75 7.75 4.49
CA TYR A 37 3.44 8.37 5.60
C TYR A 37 4.43 7.36 6.17
N GLU A 38 5.67 7.80 6.37
CA GLU A 38 6.75 7.00 6.94
C GLU A 38 7.45 7.80 8.05
N HIS A 39 7.81 7.12 9.13
CA HIS A 39 8.57 7.66 10.24
C HIS A 39 9.95 6.98 10.33
N ALA A 40 10.99 7.74 10.68
CA ALA A 40 12.38 7.27 10.75
C ALA A 40 12.63 6.13 11.76
N ARG A 41 11.66 5.85 12.65
CA ARG A 41 11.67 4.67 13.53
C ARG A 41 11.02 3.42 12.91
N GLY A 42 10.67 3.45 11.63
CA GLY A 42 10.14 2.29 10.90
C GLY A 42 8.62 2.12 10.96
N HIS A 43 7.89 3.06 11.56
CA HIS A 43 6.43 3.10 11.48
C HIS A 43 5.99 3.75 10.17
N GLY A 44 4.83 3.36 9.67
CA GLY A 44 4.25 3.99 8.49
C GLY A 44 2.78 3.68 8.34
N ALA A 45 2.11 4.47 7.52
CA ALA A 45 0.74 4.23 7.10
C ALA A 45 0.61 4.64 5.64
N SER A 46 -0.26 3.97 4.89
CA SER A 46 -0.57 4.33 3.52
C SER A 46 -2.05 4.18 3.24
N LEU A 47 -2.60 5.18 2.57
CA LEU A 47 -3.95 5.17 2.02
C LEU A 47 -3.82 5.08 0.50
N THR A 48 -4.52 4.13 -0.11
CA THR A 48 -4.50 3.90 -1.54
C THR A 48 -5.92 3.88 -2.08
N GLY A 49 -6.09 4.42 -3.29
CA GLY A 49 -7.34 4.42 -4.01
C GLY A 49 -7.09 4.06 -5.47
N SER A 50 -7.92 3.21 -6.04
CA SER A 50 -7.80 2.85 -7.45
C SER A 50 -9.14 2.49 -8.07
N ARG A 51 -9.25 2.66 -9.38
CA ARG A 51 -10.44 2.38 -10.17
C ARG A 51 -10.05 1.55 -11.39
N ILE A 52 -10.86 0.55 -11.69
CA ILE A 52 -10.87 -0.20 -12.95
C ILE A 52 -12.17 0.16 -13.67
N PRO A 53 -12.15 1.13 -14.60
CA PRO A 53 -13.37 1.61 -15.29
C PRO A 53 -14.12 0.51 -16.04
N GLN A 54 -13.41 -0.42 -16.67
CA GLN A 54 -13.99 -1.54 -17.43
C GLN A 54 -14.83 -2.48 -16.58
N LEU A 55 -14.63 -2.49 -15.26
CA LEU A 55 -15.34 -3.34 -14.30
C LEU A 55 -16.19 -2.52 -13.32
N ASP A 56 -16.26 -1.19 -13.48
CA ASP A 56 -16.82 -0.25 -12.50
C ASP A 56 -16.38 -0.50 -11.06
N MET A 57 -15.14 -0.97 -10.89
CA MET A 57 -14.61 -1.41 -9.61
C MET A 57 -13.69 -0.34 -9.02
N ASN A 58 -14.08 0.21 -7.88
CA ASN A 58 -13.27 1.11 -7.06
C ASN A 58 -12.70 0.33 -5.88
N THR A 59 -11.45 0.55 -5.54
CA THR A 59 -10.78 -0.10 -4.41
C THR A 59 -10.17 0.99 -3.54
N LEU A 60 -10.53 1.00 -2.26
CA LEU A 60 -9.85 1.80 -1.25
C LEU A 60 -9.08 0.85 -0.32
N GLY A 61 -7.84 1.18 0.00
CA GLY A 61 -6.99 0.39 0.86
C GLY A 61 -6.26 1.25 1.88
N LEU A 62 -6.25 0.81 3.13
CA LEU A 62 -5.46 1.38 4.21
C LEU A 62 -4.48 0.31 4.69
N THR A 63 -3.20 0.65 4.77
CA THR A 63 -2.15 -0.23 5.30
C THR A 63 -1.36 0.51 6.36
N GLY A 64 -1.08 -0.15 7.47
CA GLY A 64 -0.21 0.33 8.54
C GLY A 64 1.00 -0.59 8.71
N LYS A 65 2.11 0.00 9.12
CA LYS A 65 3.34 -0.68 9.50
C LYS A 65 3.81 -0.13 10.85
N ALA A 66 4.19 -1.03 11.75
CA ALA A 66 4.82 -0.68 13.01
C ALA A 66 6.12 -1.48 13.17
N ASN A 67 7.20 -0.80 13.54
CA ASN A 67 8.41 -1.47 13.97
C ASN A 67 8.18 -2.01 15.39
N LEU A 68 8.29 -3.33 15.56
CA LEU A 68 8.18 -3.99 16.86
C LEU A 68 9.52 -4.04 17.58
N TRP A 69 10.58 -4.25 16.82
CA TRP A 69 11.94 -4.33 17.35
C TRP A 69 12.96 -3.93 16.29
N SER A 70 14.07 -3.36 16.76
CA SER A 70 15.23 -3.04 15.96
C SER A 70 16.48 -3.43 16.73
N SER A 71 17.45 -4.02 16.04
CA SER A 71 18.78 -4.24 16.61
C SER A 71 19.45 -2.89 16.95
N PRO A 72 20.47 -2.86 17.84
CA PRO A 72 21.13 -1.61 18.23
C PRO A 72 21.71 -0.82 17.05
N ASN A 73 22.20 -1.52 16.02
CA ASN A 73 22.71 -0.93 14.77
C ASN A 73 21.65 -0.81 13.67
N ARG A 74 20.39 -1.18 13.95
CA ARG A 74 19.27 -1.29 13.00
C ARG A 74 19.55 -2.13 11.74
N ALA A 75 20.55 -3.02 11.80
CA ALA A 75 20.81 -3.98 10.75
C ALA A 75 19.64 -4.98 10.61
N THR A 76 18.99 -5.31 11.73
CA THR A 76 17.84 -6.21 11.76
C THR A 76 16.63 -5.50 12.35
N THR A 77 15.49 -5.54 11.66
CA THR A 77 14.22 -5.03 12.16
C THR A 77 13.13 -6.09 12.09
N LEU A 78 12.29 -6.14 13.12
CA LEU A 78 11.05 -6.91 13.13
C LEU A 78 9.89 -5.92 12.99
N ASP A 79 9.11 -6.10 11.94
CA ASP A 79 8.01 -5.22 11.59
C ASP A 79 6.68 -5.96 11.59
N LEU A 80 5.66 -5.32 12.16
CA LEU A 80 4.26 -5.72 12.01
C LEU A 80 3.63 -4.88 10.92
N THR A 81 2.96 -5.53 9.98
CA THR A 81 2.18 -4.91 8.92
C THR A 81 0.74 -5.37 9.04
N GLY A 82 -0.20 -4.46 8.80
CA GLY A 82 -1.62 -4.76 8.79
C GLY A 82 -2.30 -3.90 7.74
N GLY A 83 -3.32 -4.44 7.10
CA GLY A 83 -4.04 -3.71 6.06
C GLY A 83 -5.47 -4.15 5.92
N VAL A 84 -6.28 -3.24 5.41
CA VAL A 84 -7.66 -3.48 5.00
C VAL A 84 -7.88 -2.80 3.66
N SER A 85 -8.50 -3.51 2.73
CA SER A 85 -8.98 -2.93 1.48
C SER A 85 -10.42 -3.31 1.25
N LYS A 86 -11.18 -2.40 0.67
CA LYS A 86 -12.59 -2.58 0.33
C LYS A 86 -12.83 -2.23 -1.12
N HIS A 87 -13.53 -3.13 -1.80
CA HIS A 87 -13.97 -2.94 -3.17
C HIS A 87 -15.40 -2.41 -3.18
N PHE A 88 -15.67 -1.46 -4.07
CA PHE A 88 -16.95 -0.81 -4.28
C PHE A 88 -17.28 -0.86 -5.77
N GLY A 89 -18.47 -1.35 -6.10
CA GLY A 89 -18.88 -1.56 -7.49
C GLY A 89 -18.18 -2.77 -8.16
N GLY A 90 -18.68 -3.14 -9.32
CA GLY A 90 -18.20 -4.29 -10.06
C GLY A 90 -18.52 -5.65 -9.42
N PRO A 91 -17.90 -6.74 -9.93
CA PRO A 91 -18.17 -8.11 -9.49
C PRO A 91 -17.73 -8.40 -8.04
N PHE A 92 -16.88 -7.54 -7.46
CA PHE A 92 -16.38 -7.68 -6.09
C PHE A 92 -16.98 -6.63 -5.13
N ASN A 93 -18.15 -6.07 -5.46
CA ASN A 93 -18.77 -5.04 -4.65
C ASN A 93 -19.00 -5.50 -3.19
N GLY A 94 -18.53 -4.70 -2.23
CA GLY A 94 -18.65 -4.99 -0.80
C GLY A 94 -17.57 -5.92 -0.25
N GLN A 95 -16.75 -6.52 -1.11
CA GLN A 95 -15.65 -7.37 -0.67
C GLN A 95 -14.63 -6.56 0.13
N THR A 96 -14.34 -7.03 1.33
CA THR A 96 -13.33 -6.44 2.21
C THR A 96 -12.24 -7.46 2.45
N ASN A 97 -11.01 -7.14 2.05
CA ASN A 97 -9.84 -7.97 2.27
C ASN A 97 -9.04 -7.39 3.44
N LYS A 98 -8.64 -8.25 4.37
CA LYS A 98 -7.81 -7.86 5.51
C LYS A 98 -6.54 -8.69 5.46
N ASN A 99 -5.41 -8.08 5.78
CA ASN A 99 -4.13 -8.76 5.86
C ASN A 99 -3.40 -8.34 7.13
N ILE A 100 -2.64 -9.27 7.69
CA ILE A 100 -1.69 -9.03 8.76
C ILE A 100 -0.44 -9.82 8.42
N GLY A 101 0.73 -9.24 8.67
CA GLY A 101 2.00 -9.85 8.32
C GLY A 101 3.09 -9.42 9.27
N LEU A 102 3.99 -10.34 9.57
CA LEU A 102 5.24 -10.06 10.29
C LEU A 102 6.39 -10.16 9.30
N GLY A 103 7.29 -9.19 9.31
CA GLY A 103 8.45 -9.14 8.44
C GLY A 103 9.74 -9.01 9.24
N LEU A 104 10.73 -9.84 8.93
CA LEU A 104 12.09 -9.67 9.40
C LEU A 104 12.93 -9.09 8.27
N ASN A 105 13.49 -7.91 8.47
CA ASN A 105 14.35 -7.28 7.48
C ASN A 105 15.78 -7.23 8.03
N SER A 106 16.71 -7.90 7.36
CA SER A 106 18.13 -7.91 7.71
C SER A 106 18.96 -7.28 6.60
N ARG A 107 19.86 -6.38 6.95
CA ARG A 107 20.84 -5.76 6.05
C ARG A 107 22.24 -6.20 6.49
N PHE A 108 22.97 -6.79 5.56
CA PHE A 108 24.35 -7.27 5.73
C PHE A 108 25.31 -6.40 4.92
#